data_AF-A0A3P1XEM2-F1
#
_entry.id   AF-A0A3P1XEM2-F1
#
_cell.length_a   1.000
_cell.length_b   1.000
_cell.length_c   1.000
_cell.angle_alpha   90.00
_cell.angle_beta   90.00
_cell.angle_gamma   90.00
#
_symmetry.space_group_name_H-M   'P 1'
#
loop_
_entity.id
_entity.type
_entity.pdbx_description
1 polymer ?
#
loop_
_entity_poly.entity_id
_entity_poly.type
_entity_poly.pdbx_seq_one_letter_code
_entity_poly.pdbx_strand_id
1 'polypeptide(L)' 'TVEVSLETMRVVQCRGLCNQNSQYHERILKLVRRNMKQIRQRMAA' A
#
# COMPACT_ATOMS: atom_id res chain seq x y z
N THR A 1 1.33 -6.50 6.63
CA THR A 1 1.96 -6.41 5.30
C THR A 1 1.05 -5.68 4.34
N VAL A 2 1.61 -4.83 3.48
CA VAL A 2 0.89 -4.15 2.38
C VAL A 2 1.58 -4.52 1.08
N GLU A 3 0.83 -5.10 0.16
CA GLU A 3 1.32 -5.48 -1.17
C GLU A 3 0.79 -4.50 -2.21
N VAL A 4 1.68 -4.09 -3.11
CA VAL A 4 1.42 -3.08 -4.13
C VAL A 4 1.85 -3.62 -5.48
N SER A 5 0.96 -3.56 -6.47
CA SER A 5 1.33 -3.81 -7.86
C SER A 5 2.13 -2.63 -8.38
N LEU A 6 3.39 -2.84 -8.77
CA LEU A 6 4.23 -1.78 -9.33
C LEU A 6 3.81 -1.39 -10.75
N GLU A 7 3.20 -2.31 -11.49
CA GLU A 7 2.63 -2.05 -12.82
C GLU A 7 1.45 -1.08 -12.75
N THR A 8 0.48 -1.37 -11.88
CA THR A 8 -0.76 -0.56 -11.78
C THR A 8 -0.69 0.54 -10.72
N MET A 9 0.33 0.52 -9.87
CA MET A 9 0.47 1.37 -8.66
C MET A 9 -0.77 1.33 -7.75
N ARG A 10 -1.35 0.15 -7.59
CA ARG A 10 -2.50 -0.11 -6.71
C ARG A 10 -2.14 -1.05 -5.59
N VAL A 11 -2.77 -0.84 -4.43
CA VAL A 11 -2.70 -1.79 -3.30
C VAL A 11 -3.53 -3.01 -3.66
N VAL A 12 -2.89 -4.19 -3.66
CA VAL A 12 -3.55 -5.48 -3.92
C VAL A 12 -3.99 -6.11 -2.61
N GLN A 13 -3.16 -5.98 -1.58
CA GLN A 13 -3.43 -6.56 -0.27
C GLN A 13 -2.96 -5.63 0.86
N CYS A 14 -3.71 -5.62 1.96
CA CYS A 14 -3.33 -4.96 3.20
C CYS A 14 -3.81 -5.79 4.39
N ARG A 15 -2.93 -6.60 4.97
CA ARG A 15 -3.26 -7.48 6.11
C ARG A 15 -2.44 -7.13 7.35
N GLY A 16 -3.08 -7.22 8.51
CA GLY A 16 -2.47 -7.15 9.83
C GLY A 16 -2.18 -8.54 10.41
N LEU A 17 -2.23 -8.64 11.73
CA LEU A 17 -1.99 -9.88 12.47
C LEU A 17 -2.99 -10.98 12.05
N CYS A 18 -2.52 -12.22 11.97
CA CYS A 18 -3.32 -13.38 11.57
C CYS A 18 -4.07 -13.20 10.24
N ASN A 19 -3.49 -12.46 9.29
CA ASN A 19 -4.08 -12.12 7.99
C ASN A 19 -5.43 -11.38 8.05
N GLN A 20 -5.75 -10.77 9.20
CA GLN A 20 -6.98 -9.99 9.37
C GLN A 20 -6.73 -8.51 9.11
N ASN A 21 -7.79 -7.74 8.88
CA ASN A 21 -7.67 -6.29 8.83
C ASN A 21 -7.35 -5.76 10.23
N SER A 22 -6.37 -4.86 10.35
CA SER A 22 -6.13 -4.16 11.61
C SER A 22 -7.10 -3.01 11.78
N GLN A 23 -7.25 -2.49 13.01
CA GLN A 23 -8.00 -1.26 13.29
C GLN A 23 -7.53 -0.04 12.48
N TYR A 24 -6.30 -0.09 11.94
CA TYR A 24 -5.71 0.98 11.14
C TYR A 24 -5.80 0.73 9.63
N HIS A 25 -6.43 -0.36 9.18
CA HIS A 25 -6.44 -0.80 7.78
C HIS A 25 -6.78 0.34 6.82
N GLU A 26 -7.89 1.05 7.07
CA GLU A 26 -8.33 2.18 6.23
C GLU A 26 -7.36 3.36 6.25
N ARG A 27 -6.79 3.67 7.41
CA ARG A 27 -5.81 4.76 7.53
C ARG A 27 -4.53 4.43 6.76
N ILE A 28 -4.06 3.18 6.86
CA ILE A 28 -2.89 2.68 6.13
C ILE A 28 -3.15 2.73 4.62
N LEU A 29 -4.30 2.23 4.16
CA LEU A 29 -4.68 2.28 2.74
C LEU A 29 -4.68 3.71 2.20
N LYS A 30 -5.29 4.67 2.93
CA LYS A 30 -5.31 6.08 2.52
C LYS A 30 -3.90 6.67 2.44
N LEU A 31 -3.05 6.39 3.42
CA LEU A 31 -1.66 6.86 3.43
C LEU A 31 -0.86 6.29 2.26
N VAL A 32 -0.94 4.99 2.03
CA VAL A 32 -0.20 4.33 0.95
C VAL A 32 -0.67 4.84 -0.41
N ARG A 33 -2.00 4.89 -0.64
CA ARG A 33 -2.58 5.42 -1.90
C ARG A 33 -2.16 6.86 -2.16
N ARG A 34 -2.17 7.73 -1.15
CA ARG A 34 -1.73 9.13 -1.26
C ARG A 34 -0.25 9.25 -1.68
N ASN A 35 0.60 8.31 -1.27
CA ASN A 35 2.04 8.38 -1.47
C ASN A 35 2.57 7.53 -2.64
N MET A 36 1.70 6.86 -3.41
CA MET A 36 2.12 6.00 -4.55
C MET A 36 3.04 6.71 -5.56
N LYS A 37 2.84 8.01 -5.78
CA LYS A 37 3.70 8.81 -6.68
C LYS A 37 5.17 8.78 -6.23
N GLN A 38 5.44 8.79 -4.93
CA GLN A 38 6.81 8.77 -4.40
C GLN A 38 7.50 7.43 -4.65
N ILE A 39 6.75 6.33 -4.56
CA ILE A 39 7.26 4.99 -4.91
C ILE A 39 7.64 4.98 -6.40
N ARG A 40 6.77 5.50 -7.28
CA ARG A 40 7.07 5.58 -8.72
C ARG A 40 8.34 6.38 -9.01
N GLN A 41 8.50 7.53 -8.35
CA GLN A 41 9.67 8.38 -8.55
C GLN A 41 10.97 7.68 -8.15
N ARG A 42 10.97 6.91 -7.05
CA ARG A 42 12.17 6.16 -6.60
C ARG A 42 12.49 4.95 -7.48
N MET A 43 11.51 4.36 -8.15
CA MET A 43 11.74 3.25 -9.08
C MET A 43 12.34 3.69 -10.42
N ALA A 44 12.20 4.97 -10.78
CA ALA A 44 12.72 5.54 -12.02
C ALA A 44 14.09 6.21 -11.86
N ALA A 45 14.62 6.27 -10.63
CA ALA A 45 15.94 6.78 -10.30
C ALA A 45 16.93 5.62 -10.19
#